data_AF-X1M695-F1
#
_entry.id   AF-X1M695-F1
#
_cell.length_a   1.000
_cell.length_b   1.000
_cell.length_c   1.000
_cell.angle_alpha   90.00
_cell.angle_beta   90.00
_cell.angle_gamma   90.00
#
_symmetry.space_group_name_H-M   'P 1'
#
loop_
_entity.id
_entity.type
_entity.pdbx_description
1 polymer ?
#
loop_
_entity_poly.entity_id
_entity_poly.type
_entity_poly.pdbx_seq_one_letter_code
_entity_poly.pdbx_strand_id
1 'polypeptide(L)'
;MGLTALAQETTIEEEVELDEEVEPEDLEVKEPKLLPDSPFYFLKEWGRGIMSFFAFGRIKKSELEQKFANEKLMELKALVEKNGDPKILEKATEKYERALERIRTRVQNIKQKAEENEEVEEFLDKFIRHQFLHQRVLQKLENQVPSEVFEKIEAAREKHLESFGEVMTKLEDRAEKIKENLEENMDEIKGSKYKNFKNLE
;
A
#
# COMPACT_ATOMS: atom_id res chain seq x y z
N MET A 1 35.75 13.09 29.46
CA MET A 1 35.24 11.90 28.74
C MET A 1 33.79 11.73 29.14
N GLY A 2 32.87 11.80 28.18
CA GLY A 2 31.43 11.63 28.45
C GLY A 2 30.55 12.42 27.50
N LEU A 3 30.64 12.11 26.20
CA LEU A 3 29.75 12.63 25.14
C LEU A 3 29.66 11.55 24.05
N THR A 4 29.11 10.38 24.38
CA THR A 4 28.86 9.29 23.41
C THR A 4 27.77 8.32 23.89
N ALA A 5 26.74 8.80 24.60
CA ALA A 5 25.63 7.95 25.04
C ALA A 5 24.26 8.32 24.43
N LEU A 6 24.07 9.54 23.91
CA LEU A 6 22.75 10.00 23.47
C LEU A 6 22.43 9.76 21.99
N ALA A 7 23.41 9.37 21.17
CA ALA A 7 23.20 9.18 19.73
C ALA A 7 22.79 7.75 19.34
N GLN A 8 22.96 6.77 20.23
CA GLN A 8 22.58 5.38 19.96
C GLN A 8 21.15 5.06 20.42
N GLU A 9 20.63 5.72 21.45
CA GLU A 9 19.24 5.49 21.91
C GLU A 9 18.22 6.01 20.88
N THR A 10 18.45 7.16 20.25
CA THR A 10 17.50 7.74 19.28
C THR A 10 17.34 6.89 18.02
N THR A 11 18.42 6.23 17.56
CA THR A 11 18.39 5.38 16.36
C THR A 11 17.74 4.03 16.64
N ILE A 12 17.96 3.46 17.83
CA ILE A 12 17.39 2.16 18.22
C ILE A 12 15.89 2.30 18.54
N GLU A 13 15.45 3.43 19.11
CA GLU A 13 14.03 3.68 19.35
C GLU A 13 13.22 3.88 18.05
N GLU A 14 13.77 4.57 17.03
CA GLU A 14 13.13 4.68 15.71
C GLU A 14 13.06 3.35 14.94
N GLU A 15 14.06 2.47 15.11
CA GLU A 15 14.14 1.19 14.41
C GLU A 15 13.21 0.11 15.02
N VAL A 16 12.80 0.27 16.29
CA VAL A 16 11.90 -0.64 17.03
C VAL A 16 10.41 -0.27 16.88
N GLU A 17 10.06 0.93 16.39
CA GLU A 17 8.68 1.38 16.20
C GLU A 17 8.00 0.89 14.89
N LEU A 18 8.74 0.28 13.96
CA LEU A 18 8.25 -0.21 12.67
C LEU A 18 7.79 -1.68 12.68
N ASP A 19 7.76 -2.33 13.84
CA ASP A 19 7.64 -3.79 13.97
C ASP A 19 6.20 -4.33 13.99
N GLU A 20 5.19 -3.47 13.79
CA GLU A 20 3.82 -3.95 13.54
C GLU A 20 3.68 -4.44 12.10
N GLU A 21 3.50 -5.76 11.98
CA GLU A 21 3.16 -6.46 10.76
C GLU A 21 1.83 -5.96 10.21
N VAL A 22 1.85 -5.38 9.00
CA VAL A 22 0.63 -5.00 8.28
C VAL A 22 -0.12 -6.26 7.88
N GLU A 23 -1.36 -6.39 8.37
CA GLU A 23 -2.23 -7.51 8.06
C GLU A 23 -3.18 -7.20 6.90
N PRO A 24 -3.73 -8.22 6.21
CA PRO A 24 -4.69 -8.01 5.12
C PRO A 24 -5.91 -7.17 5.55
N GLU A 25 -6.36 -7.33 6.79
CA GLU A 25 -7.51 -6.63 7.35
C GLU A 25 -7.29 -5.11 7.45
N ASP A 26 -6.05 -4.66 7.70
CA ASP A 26 -5.68 -3.23 7.74
C ASP A 26 -5.86 -2.55 6.38
N LEU A 27 -5.76 -3.36 5.31
CA LEU A 27 -5.99 -2.97 3.93
C LEU A 27 -7.41 -3.30 3.43
N GLU A 28 -8.31 -3.71 4.35
CA GLU A 28 -9.68 -4.12 4.06
C GLU A 28 -9.79 -5.24 3.02
N VAL A 29 -8.78 -6.10 2.97
CA VAL A 29 -8.75 -7.30 2.13
C VAL A 29 -8.70 -8.55 3.01
N LYS A 30 -8.85 -9.72 2.38
CA LYS A 30 -8.80 -11.00 3.08
C LYS A 30 -7.45 -11.65 2.83
N GLU A 31 -7.04 -12.47 3.79
CA GLU A 31 -5.89 -13.38 3.66
C GLU A 31 -5.87 -14.09 2.28
N PRO A 32 -4.77 -14.00 1.53
CA PRO A 32 -4.68 -14.53 0.18
C PRO A 32 -4.67 -16.07 0.15
N LYS A 33 -5.84 -16.66 -0.15
CA LYS A 33 -5.97 -18.13 -0.31
C LYS A 33 -5.38 -18.71 -1.60
N LEU A 34 -5.16 -17.85 -2.60
CA LEU A 34 -4.68 -18.25 -3.92
C LEU A 34 -3.60 -17.27 -4.36
N LEU A 35 -2.40 -17.81 -4.57
CA LEU A 35 -1.18 -17.06 -4.85
C LEU A 35 -0.75 -17.21 -6.31
N PRO A 36 0.07 -16.28 -6.84
CA PRO A 36 0.55 -16.30 -8.23
C PRO A 36 1.30 -17.56 -8.69
N ASP A 37 1.82 -18.37 -7.77
CA ASP A 37 2.47 -19.66 -8.05
C ASP A 37 1.48 -20.82 -8.23
N SER A 38 0.20 -20.61 -7.92
CA SER A 38 -0.84 -21.62 -8.11
C SER A 38 -1.24 -21.75 -9.58
N PRO A 39 -1.41 -22.98 -10.11
CA PRO A 39 -1.90 -23.20 -11.47
C PRO A 39 -3.32 -22.68 -11.70
N PHE A 40 -4.10 -22.46 -10.64
CA PHE A 40 -5.46 -21.93 -10.71
C PHE A 40 -5.54 -20.41 -10.57
N TYR A 41 -4.40 -19.71 -10.42
CA TYR A 41 -4.38 -18.25 -10.22
C TYR A 41 -5.08 -17.48 -11.34
N PHE A 42 -5.08 -18.02 -12.58
CA PHE A 42 -5.80 -17.41 -13.70
C PHE A 42 -7.31 -17.21 -13.44
N LEU A 43 -7.93 -18.06 -12.61
CA LEU A 43 -9.35 -17.91 -12.22
C LEU A 43 -9.56 -16.66 -11.37
N LYS A 44 -8.60 -16.32 -10.50
CA LYS A 44 -8.64 -15.09 -9.69
C LYS A 44 -8.53 -13.85 -10.59
N GLU A 45 -7.60 -13.85 -11.54
CA GLU A 45 -7.46 -12.75 -12.51
C GLU A 45 -8.70 -12.60 -13.41
N TRP A 46 -9.30 -13.73 -13.83
CA TRP A 46 -10.56 -13.70 -14.58
C TRP A 46 -11.70 -13.11 -13.75
N GLY A 47 -11.84 -13.51 -12.48
CA GLY A 47 -12.82 -12.93 -11.55
C GLY A 47 -12.62 -11.43 -11.33
N ARG A 48 -11.37 -10.96 -11.22
CA ARG A 48 -11.02 -9.53 -11.19
C ARG A 48 -11.50 -8.81 -12.45
N GLY A 49 -11.28 -9.39 -13.62
CA GLY A 49 -11.78 -8.86 -14.89
C GLY A 49 -13.31 -8.72 -14.94
N ILE A 50 -14.05 -9.71 -14.44
CA ILE A 50 -15.52 -9.65 -14.33
C ILE A 50 -15.94 -8.52 -13.40
N MET A 51 -15.37 -8.45 -12.19
CA MET A 51 -15.68 -7.39 -11.23
C MET A 51 -15.40 -5.99 -11.82
N SER A 52 -14.28 -5.81 -12.52
CA SER A 52 -13.95 -4.56 -13.22
C SER A 52 -14.96 -4.21 -14.31
N PHE A 53 -15.48 -5.21 -15.02
CA PHE A 53 -16.47 -5.00 -16.08
C PHE A 53 -17.81 -4.52 -15.52
N PHE A 54 -18.26 -5.09 -14.40
CA PHE A 54 -19.52 -4.75 -13.75
C PHE A 54 -19.43 -3.58 -12.76
N ALA A 55 -18.23 -3.08 -12.43
CA ALA A 55 -18.08 -1.86 -11.65
C ALA A 55 -18.55 -0.64 -12.48
N PHE A 56 -19.56 0.07 -11.99
CA PHE A 56 -20.07 1.30 -12.62
C PHE A 56 -19.65 2.52 -11.81
N GLY A 57 -19.22 3.59 -12.49
CA GLY A 57 -18.72 4.82 -11.86
C GLY A 57 -17.20 4.93 -11.89
N ARG A 58 -16.69 6.17 -11.89
CA ARG A 58 -15.24 6.43 -11.95
C ARG A 58 -14.57 6.16 -10.60
N ILE A 59 -15.17 6.65 -9.51
CA ILE A 59 -14.71 6.43 -8.14
C ILE A 59 -14.74 4.95 -7.77
N LYS A 60 -15.89 4.29 -7.94
CA LYS A 60 -16.03 2.84 -7.69
C LYS A 60 -15.05 1.97 -8.47
N LYS A 61 -14.67 2.38 -9.68
CA LYS A 61 -13.62 1.69 -10.44
C LYS A 61 -12.24 1.91 -9.83
N SER A 62 -11.92 3.11 -9.36
CA SER A 62 -10.66 3.41 -8.66
C SER A 62 -10.57 2.66 -7.33
N GLU A 63 -11.63 2.65 -6.53
CA GLU A 63 -11.74 1.86 -5.29
C GLU A 63 -11.51 0.36 -5.55
N LEU A 64 -12.10 -0.17 -6.61
CA LEU A 64 -11.92 -1.58 -6.97
C LEU A 64 -10.48 -1.89 -7.39
N GLU A 65 -9.83 -1.03 -8.18
CA GLU A 65 -8.41 -1.22 -8.50
C GLU A 65 -7.52 -1.08 -7.26
N GLN A 66 -7.85 -0.18 -6.34
CA GLN A 66 -7.16 -0.07 -5.05
C GLN A 66 -7.27 -1.37 -4.28
N LYS A 67 -8.47 -1.94 -4.15
CA LYS A 67 -8.65 -3.27 -3.56
C LYS A 67 -7.78 -4.33 -4.23
N PHE A 68 -7.68 -4.32 -5.56
CA PHE A 68 -6.80 -5.26 -6.26
C PHE A 68 -5.32 -5.01 -6.00
N ALA A 69 -4.88 -3.76 -5.87
CA ALA A 69 -3.51 -3.43 -5.47
C ALA A 69 -3.22 -3.98 -4.06
N ASN A 70 -4.12 -3.74 -3.11
CA ASN A 70 -4.03 -4.26 -1.75
C ASN A 70 -3.92 -5.80 -1.74
N GLU A 71 -4.81 -6.50 -2.45
CA GLU A 71 -4.76 -7.96 -2.55
C GLU A 71 -3.45 -8.46 -3.18
N LYS A 72 -2.94 -7.77 -4.21
CA LYS A 72 -1.70 -8.17 -4.90
C LYS A 72 -0.46 -7.93 -4.04
N LEU A 73 -0.46 -6.89 -3.24
CA LEU A 73 0.61 -6.64 -2.28
C LEU A 73 0.63 -7.73 -1.20
N MET A 74 -0.54 -8.11 -0.66
CA MET A 74 -0.64 -9.22 0.30
C MET A 74 -0.26 -10.56 -0.34
N GLU A 75 -0.60 -10.79 -1.61
CA GLU A 75 -0.10 -11.96 -2.35
C GLU A 75 1.43 -11.95 -2.49
N LEU A 76 2.04 -10.80 -2.75
CA LEU A 76 3.49 -10.66 -2.82
C LEU A 76 4.13 -10.92 -1.45
N LYS A 77 3.60 -10.33 -0.38
CA LYS A 77 4.04 -10.57 1.01
C LYS A 77 4.02 -12.07 1.33
N ALA A 78 2.88 -12.73 1.12
CA ALA A 78 2.73 -14.17 1.36
C ALA A 78 3.64 -15.04 0.48
N LEU A 79 4.00 -14.59 -0.73
CA LEU A 79 5.00 -15.28 -1.56
C LEU A 79 6.42 -15.15 -0.99
N VAL A 80 6.79 -13.97 -0.48
CA VAL A 80 8.11 -13.74 0.13
C VAL A 80 8.26 -14.57 1.41
N GLU A 81 7.26 -14.58 2.28
CA GLU A 81 7.28 -15.32 3.56
C GLU A 81 7.49 -16.83 3.38
N LYS A 82 6.99 -17.41 2.29
CA LYS A 82 7.19 -18.83 1.98
C LYS A 82 8.42 -19.12 1.14
N ASN A 83 9.31 -18.14 0.95
CA ASN A 83 10.50 -18.24 0.09
C ASN A 83 10.15 -18.61 -1.36
N GLY A 84 9.19 -17.87 -1.94
CA GLY A 84 8.75 -18.08 -3.33
C GLY A 84 9.88 -17.94 -4.35
N ASP A 85 9.69 -18.59 -5.51
CA ASP A 85 10.65 -18.50 -6.62
C ASP A 85 10.87 -17.03 -7.07
N PRO A 86 12.12 -16.58 -7.26
CA PRO A 86 12.44 -15.20 -7.64
C PRO A 86 11.65 -14.68 -8.86
N LYS A 87 11.47 -15.51 -9.89
CA LYS A 87 10.72 -15.10 -11.10
C LYS A 87 9.23 -14.95 -10.82
N ILE A 88 8.70 -15.68 -9.85
CA ILE A 88 7.31 -15.52 -9.40
C ILE A 88 7.17 -14.24 -8.58
N LEU A 89 8.13 -13.95 -7.70
CA LEU A 89 8.18 -12.71 -6.93
C LEU A 89 8.22 -11.49 -7.84
N GLU A 90 9.13 -11.45 -8.81
CA GLU A 90 9.19 -10.37 -9.81
C GLU A 90 7.86 -10.16 -10.53
N LYS A 91 7.22 -11.26 -10.99
CA LYS A 91 5.91 -11.19 -11.65
C LYS A 91 4.81 -10.71 -10.72
N ALA A 92 4.86 -11.06 -9.43
CA ALA A 92 3.91 -10.58 -8.44
C ALA A 92 4.09 -9.08 -8.20
N THR A 93 5.34 -8.62 -8.08
CA THR A 93 5.69 -7.19 -7.99
C THR A 93 5.20 -6.42 -9.22
N GLU A 94 5.39 -6.94 -10.43
CA GLU A 94 4.86 -6.30 -11.65
C GLU A 94 3.34 -6.22 -11.69
N LYS A 95 2.65 -7.25 -11.19
CA LYS A 95 1.18 -7.22 -11.11
C LYS A 95 0.70 -6.15 -10.13
N TYR A 96 1.40 -5.99 -9.01
CA TYR A 96 1.15 -4.93 -8.04
C TYR A 96 1.37 -3.54 -8.66
N GLU A 97 2.53 -3.30 -9.29
CA GLU A 97 2.84 -2.04 -10.00
C GLU A 97 1.75 -1.70 -11.03
N ARG A 98 1.31 -2.67 -11.84
CA ARG A 98 0.25 -2.45 -12.83
C ARG A 98 -1.10 -2.08 -12.20
N ALA A 99 -1.39 -2.55 -10.99
CA ALA A 99 -2.61 -2.17 -10.30
C ALA A 99 -2.55 -0.69 -9.87
N LEU A 100 -1.41 -0.24 -9.34
CA LEU A 100 -1.19 1.17 -9.02
C LEU A 100 -1.29 2.07 -10.25
N GLU A 101 -0.68 1.68 -11.37
CA GLU A 101 -0.76 2.45 -12.62
C GLU A 101 -2.21 2.56 -13.12
N ARG A 102 -3.02 1.52 -12.93
CA ARG A 102 -4.46 1.59 -13.25
C ARG A 102 -5.20 2.57 -12.36
N ILE A 103 -4.90 2.61 -11.06
CA ILE A 103 -5.48 3.60 -10.15
C ILE A 103 -5.11 5.00 -10.64
N ARG A 104 -3.80 5.25 -10.84
CA ARG A 104 -3.25 6.50 -11.37
C ARG A 104 -3.96 6.95 -12.65
N THR A 105 -4.06 6.05 -13.64
CA THR A 105 -4.76 6.34 -14.91
C THR A 105 -6.25 6.60 -14.73
N ARG A 106 -6.93 5.88 -13.84
CA ARG A 106 -8.37 6.05 -13.60
C ARG A 106 -8.68 7.37 -12.94
N VAL A 107 -7.86 7.80 -11.96
CA VAL A 107 -8.12 9.07 -11.26
C VAL A 107 -7.95 10.29 -12.15
N GLN A 108 -7.15 10.20 -13.23
CA GLN A 108 -7.08 11.26 -14.25
C GLN A 108 -8.44 11.58 -14.88
N ASN A 109 -9.34 10.59 -14.92
CA ASN A 109 -10.68 10.78 -15.48
C ASN A 109 -11.69 11.33 -14.47
N ILE A 110 -11.36 11.40 -13.18
CA ILE A 110 -12.21 12.03 -12.16
C ILE A 110 -12.12 13.55 -12.32
N LYS A 111 -13.28 14.19 -12.49
CA LYS A 111 -13.35 15.64 -12.74
C LYS A 111 -13.38 16.43 -11.45
N GLN A 112 -14.12 15.93 -10.47
CA GLN A 112 -14.29 16.56 -9.19
C GLN A 112 -13.04 16.40 -8.32
N LYS A 113 -12.80 17.39 -7.47
CA LYS A 113 -11.82 17.33 -6.37
C LYS A 113 -12.47 16.84 -5.09
N ALA A 114 -11.66 16.48 -4.09
CA ALA A 114 -12.11 16.05 -2.77
C ALA A 114 -13.06 17.09 -2.14
N GLU A 115 -12.69 18.38 -2.17
CA GLU A 115 -13.52 19.47 -1.65
C GLU A 115 -14.90 19.60 -2.35
N GLU A 116 -15.00 19.13 -3.60
CA GLU A 116 -16.22 19.28 -4.41
C GLU A 116 -17.15 18.06 -4.32
N ASN A 117 -16.67 16.93 -3.80
CA ASN A 117 -17.39 15.67 -3.83
C ASN A 117 -16.95 14.72 -2.70
N GLU A 118 -17.90 14.42 -1.82
CA GLU A 118 -17.70 13.53 -0.66
C GLU A 118 -17.19 12.14 -1.05
N GLU A 119 -17.67 11.53 -2.15
CA GLU A 119 -17.15 10.22 -2.60
C GLU A 119 -15.68 10.31 -3.05
N VAL A 120 -15.22 11.46 -3.56
CA VAL A 120 -13.81 11.68 -3.91
C VAL A 120 -12.97 11.83 -2.64
N GLU A 121 -13.47 12.58 -1.66
CA GLU A 121 -12.81 12.78 -0.37
C GLU A 121 -12.66 11.45 0.39
N GLU A 122 -13.74 10.68 0.53
CA GLU A 122 -13.72 9.35 1.16
C GLU A 122 -12.75 8.38 0.46
N PHE A 123 -12.77 8.37 -0.88
CA PHE A 123 -11.81 7.55 -1.64
C PHE A 123 -10.38 7.99 -1.37
N LEU A 124 -10.10 9.30 -1.35
CA LEU A 124 -8.76 9.83 -1.18
C LEU A 124 -8.21 9.54 0.21
N ASP A 125 -9.00 9.76 1.26
CA ASP A 125 -8.59 9.48 2.65
C ASP A 125 -8.23 8.01 2.84
N LYS A 126 -9.06 7.11 2.30
CA LYS A 126 -8.78 5.68 2.28
C LYS A 126 -7.56 5.33 1.43
N PHE A 127 -7.38 6.00 0.30
CA PHE A 127 -6.24 5.83 -0.59
C PHE A 127 -4.93 6.13 0.13
N ILE A 128 -4.86 7.26 0.83
CA ILE A 128 -3.70 7.70 1.61
C ILE A 128 -3.33 6.65 2.64
N ARG A 129 -4.26 6.26 3.51
CA ARG A 129 -4.02 5.28 4.56
C ARG A 129 -3.44 3.97 4.01
N HIS A 130 -4.01 3.45 2.93
CA HIS A 130 -3.52 2.22 2.32
C HIS A 130 -2.14 2.40 1.64
N GLN A 131 -1.85 3.54 1.00
CA GLN A 131 -0.53 3.76 0.39
C GLN A 131 0.60 3.83 1.43
N PHE A 132 0.29 4.38 2.60
CA PHE A 132 1.20 4.37 3.74
C PHE A 132 1.51 2.96 4.24
N LEU A 133 0.49 2.10 4.35
CA LEU A 133 0.66 0.68 4.65
C LEU A 133 1.42 -0.05 3.53
N HIS A 134 1.17 0.29 2.27
CA HIS A 134 1.90 -0.27 1.14
C HIS A 134 3.39 0.04 1.21
N GLN A 135 3.74 1.29 1.53
CA GLN A 135 5.13 1.71 1.72
C GLN A 135 5.84 0.87 2.79
N ARG A 136 5.19 0.65 3.93
CA ARG A 136 5.75 -0.16 5.03
C ARG A 136 5.98 -1.61 4.58
N VAL A 137 5.00 -2.22 3.93
CA VAL A 137 5.13 -3.60 3.43
C VAL A 137 6.29 -3.69 2.45
N LEU A 138 6.37 -2.81 1.45
CA LEU A 138 7.46 -2.84 0.46
C LEU A 138 8.84 -2.68 1.11
N GLN A 139 9.00 -1.76 2.07
CA GLN A 139 10.24 -1.59 2.84
C GLN A 139 10.60 -2.86 3.63
N LYS A 140 9.63 -3.55 4.23
CA LYS A 140 9.86 -4.81 4.94
C LYS A 140 10.30 -5.91 3.97
N LEU A 141 9.64 -6.02 2.81
CA LEU A 141 9.93 -7.06 1.82
C LEU A 141 11.32 -6.93 1.20
N GLU A 142 11.82 -5.70 1.00
CA GLU A 142 13.19 -5.48 0.50
C GLU A 142 14.25 -6.20 1.34
N ASN A 143 14.08 -6.24 2.66
CA ASN A 143 15.03 -6.90 3.57
C ASN A 143 14.86 -8.42 3.65
N GLN A 144 13.85 -8.99 2.97
CA GLN A 144 13.48 -10.40 3.06
C GLN A 144 13.67 -11.16 1.74
N VAL A 145 14.06 -10.46 0.67
CA VAL A 145 14.21 -11.04 -0.66
C VAL A 145 15.68 -11.12 -1.10
N PRO A 146 16.02 -12.05 -2.01
CA PRO A 146 17.34 -12.06 -2.65
C PRO A 146 17.61 -10.78 -3.43
N SER A 147 18.89 -10.43 -3.65
CA SER A 147 19.30 -9.20 -4.34
C SER A 147 18.67 -9.02 -5.74
N GLU A 148 18.45 -10.10 -6.48
CA GLU A 148 17.78 -10.06 -7.80
C GLU A 148 16.34 -9.51 -7.70
N VAL A 149 15.62 -9.86 -6.64
CA VAL A 149 14.23 -9.43 -6.42
C VAL A 149 14.18 -8.09 -5.69
N PHE A 150 15.19 -7.79 -4.85
CA PHE A 150 15.33 -6.52 -4.15
C PHE A 150 15.21 -5.33 -5.10
N GLU A 151 16.00 -5.30 -6.18
CA GLU A 151 15.99 -4.20 -7.16
C GLU A 151 14.60 -3.99 -7.76
N LYS A 152 13.85 -5.07 -7.97
CA LYS A 152 12.49 -5.01 -8.51
C LYS A 152 11.50 -4.44 -7.50
N ILE A 153 11.58 -4.84 -6.23
CA ILE A 153 10.72 -4.31 -5.17
C ILE A 153 11.04 -2.85 -4.89
N GLU A 154 12.31 -2.48 -4.87
CA GLU A 154 12.75 -1.09 -4.72
C GLU A 154 12.20 -0.21 -5.85
N ALA A 155 12.35 -0.63 -7.11
CA ALA A 155 11.79 0.08 -8.25
C ALA A 155 10.25 0.18 -8.19
N ALA A 156 9.57 -0.86 -7.70
CA ALA A 156 8.13 -0.84 -7.50
C ALA A 156 7.73 0.17 -6.41
N ARG A 157 8.53 0.27 -5.34
CA ARG A 157 8.34 1.24 -4.25
C ARG A 157 8.51 2.67 -4.72
N GLU A 158 9.53 2.96 -5.53
CA GLU A 158 9.71 4.29 -6.11
C GLU A 158 8.53 4.70 -6.99
N LYS A 159 8.10 3.82 -7.90
CA LYS A 159 6.91 4.06 -8.75
C LYS A 159 5.62 4.19 -7.94
N HIS A 160 5.52 3.46 -6.84
CA HIS A 160 4.42 3.58 -5.90
C HIS A 160 4.36 5.01 -5.33
N LEU A 161 5.48 5.55 -4.85
CA LEU A 161 5.55 6.91 -4.31
C LEU A 161 5.24 7.96 -5.37
N GLU A 162 5.72 7.79 -6.60
CA GLU A 162 5.37 8.65 -7.72
C GLU A 162 3.85 8.62 -8.00
N SER A 163 3.28 7.42 -8.11
CA SER A 163 1.83 7.24 -8.34
C SER A 163 1.00 7.81 -7.20
N PHE A 164 1.46 7.66 -5.95
CA PHE A 164 0.82 8.21 -4.77
C PHE A 164 0.77 9.75 -4.85
N GLY A 165 1.90 10.40 -5.11
CA GLY A 165 1.97 11.85 -5.25
C GLY A 165 1.10 12.39 -6.39
N GLU A 166 1.04 11.69 -7.52
CA GLU A 166 0.17 12.10 -8.63
C GLU A 166 -1.32 11.95 -8.33
N VAL A 167 -1.73 10.86 -7.67
CA VAL A 167 -3.14 10.68 -7.29
C VAL A 167 -3.55 11.76 -6.29
N MET A 168 -2.69 12.05 -5.30
CA MET A 168 -2.90 13.11 -4.31
C MET A 168 -3.11 14.46 -4.98
N THR A 169 -2.15 14.91 -5.79
CA THR A 169 -2.23 16.20 -6.48
C THR A 169 -3.36 16.26 -7.52
N LYS A 170 -3.77 15.11 -8.08
CA LYS A 170 -4.89 15.06 -9.02
C LYS A 170 -6.24 15.28 -8.33
N LEU A 171 -6.41 14.78 -7.11
CA LEU A 171 -7.71 14.75 -6.42
C LEU A 171 -7.85 15.80 -5.31
N GLU A 172 -6.74 16.32 -4.79
CA GLU A 172 -6.72 17.35 -3.74
C GLU A 172 -5.88 18.55 -4.19
N ASP A 173 -6.48 19.76 -4.09
CA ASP A 173 -5.80 21.03 -4.42
C ASP A 173 -5.49 21.84 -3.14
N ARG A 174 -6.04 21.45 -1.99
CA ARG A 174 -5.82 22.11 -0.69
C ARG A 174 -4.50 21.61 -0.08
N ALA A 175 -3.45 22.42 -0.22
CA ALA A 175 -2.12 22.09 0.29
C ALA A 175 -2.09 21.76 1.81
N GLU A 176 -2.92 22.46 2.60
CA GLU A 176 -3.04 22.20 4.04
C GLU A 176 -3.60 20.81 4.32
N LYS A 177 -4.61 20.35 3.56
CA LYS A 177 -5.15 18.99 3.72
C LYS A 177 -4.20 17.90 3.28
N ILE A 178 -3.44 18.12 2.20
CA ILE A 178 -2.37 17.19 1.81
C ILE A 178 -1.36 17.06 2.96
N LYS A 179 -0.93 18.18 3.52
CA LYS A 179 0.04 18.19 4.61
C LYS A 179 -0.51 17.49 5.87
N GLU A 180 -1.70 17.85 6.30
CA GLU A 180 -2.37 17.24 7.46
C GLU A 180 -2.50 15.72 7.28
N ASN A 181 -3.01 15.25 6.14
CA ASN A 181 -3.17 13.82 5.89
C ASN A 181 -1.83 13.08 5.86
N LEU A 182 -0.75 13.70 5.34
CA LEU A 182 0.59 13.10 5.38
C LEU A 182 1.12 13.02 6.82
N GLU A 183 0.98 14.08 7.61
CA GLU A 183 1.41 14.11 9.02
C GLU A 183 0.63 13.09 9.86
N GLU A 184 -0.71 13.08 9.75
CA GLU A 184 -1.57 12.17 10.51
C GLU A 184 -1.30 10.69 10.21
N ASN A 185 -1.15 10.33 8.93
CA ASN A 185 -0.90 8.93 8.57
C ASN A 185 0.54 8.52 8.89
N MET A 186 1.52 9.44 8.83
CA MET A 186 2.87 9.17 9.33
C MET A 186 2.90 8.96 10.84
N ASP A 187 2.12 9.74 11.60
CA ASP A 187 2.04 9.62 13.05
C ASP A 187 1.18 8.43 13.48
N GLU A 188 0.13 8.05 12.74
CA GLU A 188 -0.65 6.83 12.98
C GLU A 188 0.20 5.58 12.70
N ILE A 189 1.06 5.63 11.68
CA ILE A 189 2.08 4.62 11.43
C ILE A 189 3.01 4.47 12.64
N LYS A 190 3.43 5.57 13.29
CA LYS A 190 4.27 5.53 14.51
C LYS A 190 3.47 5.18 15.77
N GLY A 191 2.19 5.56 15.82
CA GLY A 191 1.34 5.59 17.01
C GLY A 191 0.37 4.41 17.17
N SER A 192 0.31 3.47 16.21
CA SER A 192 -0.55 2.27 16.26
C SER A 192 -0.41 1.46 17.57
N LYS A 193 0.75 1.56 18.22
CA LYS A 193 1.00 1.10 19.59
C LYS A 193 -0.08 1.53 20.59
N TYR A 194 -0.67 2.72 20.49
CA TYR A 194 -1.59 3.27 21.50
C TYR A 194 -3.08 2.92 21.31
N LYS A 195 -3.52 2.52 20.11
CA LYS A 195 -4.94 2.17 19.89
C LYS A 195 -5.27 0.80 20.48
N ASN A 196 -4.32 -0.14 20.48
CA ASN A 196 -4.52 -1.48 21.03
C ASN A 196 -4.47 -1.56 22.57
N PHE A 197 -3.84 -0.60 23.25
CA PHE A 197 -3.86 -0.55 24.73
C PHE A 197 -5.12 0.08 25.32
N LYS A 198 -5.87 0.89 24.57
CA LYS A 198 -7.08 1.56 25.09
C LYS A 198 -8.32 0.66 25.18
N ASN A 199 -8.28 -0.52 24.57
CA ASN A 199 -9.37 -1.50 24.58
C ASN A 199 -9.17 -2.63 25.62
N LEU A 200 -8.23 -2.45 26.56
CA LEU A 200 -7.88 -3.42 27.60
C LEU A 200 -8.12 -2.92 29.04
N GLU A 201 -8.91 -1.85 29.23
CA GLU A 201 -9.48 -1.49 30.54
C GLU A 201 -10.91 -2.00 30.72
#